data_AF-A0A926JKX8-F1
#
_entry.id   AF-A0A926JKX8-F1
#
_cell.length_a   1.000
_cell.length_b   1.000
_cell.length_c   1.000
_cell.angle_alpha   90.00
_cell.angle_beta   90.00
_cell.angle_gamma   90.00
#
_symmetry.space_group_name_H-M   'P 1'
#
loop_
_entity.id
_entity.type
_entity.pdbx_description
1 polymer ?
#
loop_
_entity_poly.entity_id
_entity_poly.type
_entity_poly.pdbx_seq_one_letter_code
_entity_poly.pdbx_strand_id
1 'polypeptide(L)'
;MGRGRAKAKQTKVARQLKYNSGGTDLSRLAEELGASTSNQSPNGDRFEDDGQDDDDLYSRYADLYEDDDEDEDDDSSQQRRGA
;
A
#
# COMPACT_ATOMS: atom_id res chain seq x y z
N MET A 1 45.46 6.69 4.57
CA MET A 1 44.62 7.91 4.65
C MET A 1 43.52 8.02 3.57
N GLY A 2 43.02 6.93 2.95
CA GLY A 2 42.08 7.03 1.80
C GLY A 2 40.62 6.61 2.04
N ARG A 3 40.30 5.98 3.18
CA ARG A 3 38.99 5.33 3.38
C ARG A 3 37.81 6.31 3.51
N GLY A 4 38.02 7.50 4.10
CA GLY A 4 36.94 8.48 4.32
C GLY A 4 36.34 9.03 3.02
N ARG A 5 37.19 9.28 2.01
CA ARG A 5 36.72 9.78 0.70
C ARG A 5 35.97 8.71 -0.08
N ALA A 6 36.45 7.47 -0.05
CA ALA A 6 35.77 6.34 -0.68
C ALA A 6 34.41 6.10 -0.02
N LYS A 7 34.34 6.10 1.33
CA LYS A 7 33.08 5.94 2.07
C LYS A 7 32.08 7.06 1.73
N ALA A 8 32.51 8.31 1.71
CA ALA A 8 31.66 9.44 1.35
C ALA A 8 31.09 9.32 -0.08
N LYS A 9 31.92 8.91 -1.05
CA LYS A 9 31.46 8.65 -2.43
C LYS A 9 30.43 7.53 -2.47
N GLN A 10 30.69 6.41 -1.78
CA GLN A 10 29.76 5.29 -1.73
C GLN A 10 28.42 5.65 -1.09
N THR A 11 28.43 6.40 0.02
CA THR A 11 27.19 6.88 0.65
C THR A 11 26.41 7.82 -0.27
N LYS A 12 27.09 8.70 -1.02
CA LYS A 12 26.44 9.58 -2.00
C LYS A 12 25.77 8.78 -3.12
N VAL A 13 26.47 7.80 -3.68
CA VAL A 13 25.94 6.91 -4.74
C VAL A 13 24.76 6.08 -4.22
N ALA A 14 24.89 5.49 -3.02
CA ALA A 14 23.83 4.71 -2.40
C ALA A 14 22.58 5.57 -2.11
N ARG A 15 22.76 6.80 -1.63
CA ARG A 15 21.65 7.74 -1.43
C ARG A 15 20.98 8.10 -2.76
N GLN A 16 21.78 8.34 -3.79
CA GLN A 16 21.25 8.58 -5.13
C GLN A 16 20.46 7.35 -5.59
N LEU A 17 20.96 6.13 -5.50
CA LEU A 17 20.19 4.94 -5.90
C LEU A 17 18.91 4.72 -5.07
N LYS A 18 18.97 4.97 -3.76
CA LYS A 18 17.83 4.77 -2.85
C LYS A 18 16.72 5.79 -3.03
N TYR A 19 17.08 7.04 -3.31
CA TYR A 19 16.13 8.17 -3.33
C TYR A 19 16.01 8.84 -4.70
N ASN A 20 16.78 8.41 -5.71
CA ASN A 20 16.48 8.71 -7.09
C ASN A 20 15.31 7.79 -7.44
N SER A 21 14.10 8.33 -7.39
CA SER A 21 12.86 7.62 -7.75
C SER A 21 12.81 7.19 -9.21
N GLY A 22 13.93 7.27 -9.94
CA GLY A 22 14.02 7.10 -11.37
C GLY A 22 13.25 8.20 -12.07
N GLY A 23 13.81 8.78 -13.14
CA GLY A 23 12.95 9.29 -14.19
C GLY A 23 12.32 8.07 -14.85
N THR A 24 11.31 7.47 -14.21
CA THR A 24 10.49 6.48 -14.89
C THR A 24 9.78 7.23 -16.01
N ASP A 25 9.96 6.72 -17.22
CA ASP A 25 9.26 7.27 -18.36
C ASP A 25 7.80 6.87 -18.23
N LEU A 26 7.03 7.73 -17.56
CA LEU A 26 5.60 7.53 -17.31
C LEU A 26 4.83 7.36 -18.61
N SER A 27 5.31 7.95 -19.72
CA SER A 27 4.70 7.77 -21.03
C SER A 27 4.86 6.35 -21.55
N ARG A 28 6.08 5.79 -21.46
CA ARG A 28 6.37 4.40 -21.81
C ARG A 28 5.64 3.40 -20.91
N LEU A 29 5.55 3.68 -19.61
CA LEU A 29 4.78 2.86 -18.67
C LEU A 29 3.28 2.89 -18.98
N ALA A 30 2.73 4.05 -19.35
CA ALA A 30 1.34 4.17 -19.77
C ALA A 30 1.06 3.39 -21.06
N GLU A 31 1.99 3.40 -22.02
CA GLU A 31 1.89 2.58 -23.24
C GLU A 31 1.90 1.08 -22.93
N GLU A 32 2.78 0.61 -22.03
CA GLU A 32 2.86 -0.79 -21.61
C GLU A 32 1.60 -1.24 -20.84
N LEU A 33 1.03 -0.36 -20.01
CA LEU A 33 -0.22 -0.59 -19.28
C LEU A 33 -1.48 -0.37 -20.13
N GLY A 34 -1.35 0.07 -21.39
CA GLY A 34 -2.49 0.36 -22.27
C GLY A 34 -3.31 1.60 -21.86
N ALA A 35 -2.75 2.49 -21.03
CA ALA A 35 -3.38 3.71 -20.53
C ALA A 35 -3.27 4.92 -21.49
N SER A 36 -2.68 4.74 -22.69
CA SER A 36 -2.50 5.81 -23.67
C SER A 36 -3.83 6.46 -24.05
N THR A 37 -3.96 7.76 -23.79
CA THR A 37 -5.19 8.57 -23.93
C THR A 37 -5.63 8.82 -25.38
N SER A 38 -5.13 8.07 -26.36
CA SER A 38 -5.61 8.14 -27.74
C SER A 38 -6.55 6.98 -28.01
N ASN A 39 -7.84 7.31 -27.99
CA ASN A 39 -9.00 6.45 -28.25
C ASN A 39 -9.47 5.65 -27.04
N GLN A 40 -10.53 6.18 -26.44
CA GLN A 40 -11.72 5.40 -26.08
C GLN A 40 -11.67 3.96 -26.61
N SER A 41 -11.47 3.01 -25.70
CA SER A 41 -11.93 1.65 -25.93
C SER A 41 -13.45 1.73 -26.18
N PRO A 42 -14.00 1.12 -27.25
CA PRO A 42 -15.44 0.88 -27.33
C PRO A 42 -15.91 -0.12 -26.26
N ASN A 43 -14.97 -0.79 -25.59
CA ASN A 43 -15.18 -1.50 -24.33
C ASN A 43 -14.56 -0.66 -23.22
N GLY A 44 -15.06 0.56 -23.05
CA GLY A 44 -15.04 1.14 -21.73
C GLY A 44 -15.88 0.22 -20.86
N ASP A 45 -15.24 -0.77 -20.23
CA ASP A 45 -15.39 -0.85 -18.79
C ASP A 45 -15.00 0.54 -18.30
N ARG A 46 -16.00 1.43 -18.33
CA ARG A 46 -16.19 2.34 -17.24
C ARG A 46 -15.99 1.40 -16.06
N PHE A 47 -14.91 1.60 -15.31
CA PHE A 47 -15.08 1.47 -13.89
C PHE A 47 -16.32 2.31 -13.63
N GLU A 48 -17.47 1.64 -13.61
CA GLU A 48 -18.63 2.14 -12.92
C GLU A 48 -18.00 2.42 -11.57
N ASP A 49 -17.74 3.70 -11.37
CA ASP A 49 -17.78 4.37 -10.09
C ASP A 49 -19.18 4.07 -9.53
N ASP A 50 -19.43 2.80 -9.26
CA ASP A 50 -20.49 2.32 -8.41
C ASP A 50 -19.93 2.56 -7.02
N GLY A 51 -19.92 3.84 -6.62
CA GLY A 51 -19.73 4.26 -5.23
C GLY A 51 -20.85 3.73 -4.30
N GLN A 52 -21.54 2.68 -4.75
CA GLN A 52 -22.48 1.83 -4.05
C GLN A 52 -21.74 0.62 -3.42
N ASP A 53 -20.53 0.29 -3.87
CA ASP A 53 -19.76 -0.90 -3.44
C ASP A 53 -18.59 -0.62 -2.47
N ASP A 54 -18.26 0.65 -2.20
CA ASP A 54 -17.19 0.96 -1.23
C ASP A 54 -17.56 0.50 0.19
N ASP A 55 -18.83 0.68 0.55
CA ASP A 55 -19.41 0.22 1.82
C ASP A 55 -19.44 -1.32 1.89
N ASP A 56 -19.73 -1.99 0.77
CA ASP A 56 -19.74 -3.46 0.69
C ASP A 56 -18.32 -4.05 0.76
N LEU A 57 -17.34 -3.38 0.14
CA LEU A 57 -15.94 -3.77 0.21
C LEU A 57 -15.37 -3.58 1.61
N TYR A 58 -15.70 -2.46 2.27
CA TYR A 58 -15.29 -2.20 3.64
C TYR A 58 -15.94 -3.19 4.62
N SER A 59 -17.25 -3.47 4.46
CA SER A 59 -17.97 -4.45 5.27
C SER A 59 -17.36 -5.84 5.17
N ARG A 60 -17.04 -6.30 3.95
CA ARG A 60 -16.38 -7.60 3.75
C ARG A 60 -15.00 -7.69 4.41
N TYR A 61 -14.26 -6.59 4.48
CA TYR A 61 -12.99 -6.54 5.18
C TYR A 61 -13.18 -6.59 6.69
N ALA A 62 -14.16 -5.87 7.24
CA ALA A 62 -14.48 -5.92 8.66
C ALA A 62 -14.86 -7.34 9.12
N ASP A 63 -15.76 -8.02 8.41
CA ASP A 63 -16.19 -9.39 8.71
C ASP A 63 -15.02 -10.40 8.77
N LEU A 64 -13.97 -10.17 7.98
CA LEU A 64 -12.81 -11.05 7.86
C LEU A 64 -11.85 -10.96 9.06
N TYR A 65 -11.89 -9.85 9.79
CA TYR A 65 -11.02 -9.57 10.94
C TYR A 65 -11.77 -9.52 12.27
N GLU A 66 -13.09 -9.28 12.28
CA GLU A 66 -13.92 -9.40 13.50
C GLU A 66 -13.89 -10.83 14.07
N ASP A 67 -13.89 -11.87 13.22
CA ASP A 67 -13.92 -13.28 13.64
C ASP A 67 -12.61 -13.73 14.35
N ASP A 68 -11.53 -12.94 14.28
CA ASP A 68 -10.23 -13.22 14.93
C ASP A 68 -10.07 -12.47 16.28
N ASP A 69 -10.89 -11.45 16.56
CA ASP A 69 -10.77 -10.58 17.76
C ASP A 69 -11.80 -10.93 18.88
N GLU A 70 -12.80 -11.78 18.62
CA GLU A 70 -13.85 -12.13 19.61
C GLU A 70 -13.39 -13.07 20.75
N ASP A 71 -12.15 -13.58 20.72
CA ASP A 71 -11.64 -14.54 21.71
C ASP A 71 -10.85 -13.93 22.89
N GLU A 72 -10.66 -12.60 22.98
CA GLU A 72 -9.79 -11.97 24.02
C GLU A 72 -10.48 -11.30 25.23
N ASP A 73 -11.81 -11.30 25.34
CA ASP A 73 -12.53 -10.56 26.40
C ASP A 73 -13.22 -11.41 27.50
N ASP A 74 -12.59 -12.48 28.02
CA ASP A 74 -13.10 -13.21 29.21
C ASP A 74 -12.07 -13.54 30.31
N ASP A 75 -11.25 -12.59 30.78
CA ASP A 75 -10.65 -12.74 32.13
C ASP A 75 -10.32 -11.41 32.84
N SER A 76 -11.35 -10.60 33.16
CA SER A 76 -11.12 -9.42 34.01
C SER A 76 -12.22 -9.09 35.02
N SER A 77 -12.74 -10.07 35.78
CA SER A 77 -13.64 -9.69 36.90
C SER A 77 -13.73 -10.60 38.13
N GLN A 78 -12.80 -11.52 38.38
CA GLN A 78 -12.92 -12.41 39.56
C GLN A 78 -11.65 -12.64 40.36
N GLN A 79 -11.00 -11.57 40.89
CA GLN A 79 -9.98 -11.80 41.92
C GLN A 79 -9.61 -10.60 42.81
N ARG A 80 -10.57 -9.76 43.22
CA ARG A 80 -10.35 -8.86 44.38
C ARG A 80 -11.57 -8.80 45.31
N ARG A 81 -11.94 -9.94 45.89
CA ARG A 81 -12.69 -10.00 47.16
C ARG A 81 -12.11 -11.11 48.03
N GLY A 82 -11.27 -10.72 48.97
CA GLY A 82 -10.72 -11.60 49.99
C GLY A 82 -10.21 -10.74 51.15
N ALA A 83 -10.76 -11.02 52.33
CA ALA A 83 -10.67 -10.29 53.61
C ALA A 83 -9.26 -9.94 54.09
#